data_AF-Q5DJ42-F1
#
_entry.id   AF-Q5DJ42-F1
#
_cell.length_a   1.000
_cell.length_b   1.000
_cell.length_c   1.000
_cell.angle_alpha   90.00
_cell.angle_beta   90.00
_cell.angle_gamma   90.00
#
_symmetry.space_group_name_H-M   'P 1'
#
loop_
_entity.id
_entity.type
_entity.pdbx_description
1 polymer ?
#
loop_
_entity_poly.entity_id
_entity_poly.type
_entity_poly.pdbx_seq_one_letter_code
_entity_poly.pdbx_strand_id
1 'polypeptide(L)'
;HVQTEMRQECKCHGMSGSCTVKTCWMRLPSFRSVGDALKDRFDGASRVMMPNTEVEVPVQRNDAAAHRVPRRDRYKFQLRPHNPDHKTPGVKDLVYLEPSPGFC
;
A
#
# COMPACT_ATOMS: atom_id res chain seq x y z
N HIS A 1 -5.11 0.11 -1.39
CA HIS A 1 -5.51 1.52 -1.52
C HIS A 1 -6.91 1.62 -2.13
N VAL A 2 -7.08 1.26 -3.41
CA VAL A 2 -8.37 1.37 -4.13
C VAL A 2 -9.54 0.61 -3.46
N GLN A 3 -9.28 -0.59 -2.94
CA GLN A 3 -10.30 -1.42 -2.29
C GLN A 3 -10.91 -0.78 -1.03
N THR A 4 -10.16 0.07 -0.31
CA THR A 4 -10.70 0.72 0.90
C THR A 4 -11.55 1.95 0.59
N GLU A 5 -11.50 2.44 -0.65
CA GLU A 5 -12.21 3.65 -1.09
C GLU A 5 -13.52 3.34 -1.82
N MET A 6 -13.95 2.07 -1.84
CA MET A 6 -15.22 1.69 -2.44
C MET A 6 -16.39 2.40 -1.74
N ARG A 7 -17.33 2.91 -2.53
CA ARG A 7 -18.51 3.63 -2.03
C ARG A 7 -19.77 2.85 -2.32
N GLN A 8 -20.71 2.89 -1.40
CA GLN A 8 -22.03 2.33 -1.62
C GLN A 8 -22.84 3.31 -2.46
N GLU A 9 -23.25 2.88 -3.65
CA GLU A 9 -24.23 3.60 -4.47
C GLU A 9 -25.57 2.88 -4.39
N CYS A 10 -26.66 3.64 -4.42
CA CYS A 10 -28.02 3.09 -4.33
C CYS A 10 -28.89 3.67 -5.45
N LYS A 11 -29.76 2.83 -6.01
CA LYS A 11 -30.85 3.25 -6.91
C LYS A 11 -32.19 3.05 -6.24
N CYS A 12 -33.02 4.08 -6.25
CA CYS A 12 -34.35 4.06 -5.68
C CYS A 12 -35.40 3.63 -6.72
N HIS A 13 -36.39 2.86 -6.27
CA HIS A 13 -37.38 2.19 -7.14
C HIS A 13 -38.83 2.43 -6.73
N GLY A 14 -39.10 3.30 -5.75
CA GLY A 14 -40.46 3.62 -5.31
C GLY A 14 -41.20 4.57 -6.26
N MET A 15 -42.52 4.68 -6.09
CA MET A 15 -43.36 5.59 -6.87
C MET A 15 -42.81 7.02 -6.83
N SER A 16 -42.86 7.70 -7.98
CA SER A 16 -42.35 9.06 -8.18
C SER A 16 -40.90 9.26 -7.74
N GLY A 17 -40.06 8.20 -7.77
CA GLY A 17 -38.66 8.25 -7.37
C GLY A 17 -38.42 8.14 -5.86
N SER A 18 -39.44 7.77 -5.08
CA SER A 18 -39.26 7.52 -3.64
C SER A 18 -38.29 6.36 -3.39
N CYS A 19 -37.57 6.43 -2.27
CA CYS A 19 -36.56 5.43 -1.87
C CYS A 19 -37.10 4.39 -0.88
N THR A 20 -38.42 4.15 -0.88
CA THR A 20 -39.05 3.13 -0.02
C THR A 20 -38.50 1.73 -0.32
N VAL A 21 -38.22 1.46 -1.58
CA VAL A 21 -37.39 0.33 -2.04
C VAL A 21 -36.18 0.90 -2.75
N LYS A 22 -34.99 0.44 -2.37
CA LYS A 22 -33.74 0.78 -3.04
C LYS A 22 -32.82 -0.43 -3.12
N THR A 23 -32.07 -0.51 -4.21
CA THR A 23 -31.02 -1.50 -4.40
C THR A 23 -29.68 -0.79 -4.32
N CYS A 24 -28.76 -1.31 -3.51
CA CYS A 24 -27.43 -0.73 -3.34
C CYS A 24 -26.33 -1.72 -3.75
N TRP A 25 -25.22 -1.20 -4.25
CA TRP A 25 -24.03 -1.97 -4.59
C TRP A 25 -22.76 -1.17 -4.28
N MET A 26 -21.64 -1.88 -4.09
CA MET A 26 -20.34 -1.23 -3.94
C MET A 26 -19.80 -0.87 -5.32
N ARG A 27 -19.39 0.39 -5.48
CA ARG A 27 -18.76 0.88 -6.70
C ARG A 27 -17.42 1.52 -6.38
N LEU A 28 -16.50 1.40 -7.33
CA LEU A 28 -15.27 2.17 -7.29
C LEU A 28 -15.56 3.68 -7.41
N PRO A 29 -14.83 4.53 -6.68
CA PRO A 29 -14.90 5.96 -6.90
C PRO A 29 -14.37 6.30 -8.30
N SER A 30 -14.58 7.55 -8.73
CA SER A 30 -14.02 8.01 -10.00
C SER A 30 -12.50 7.84 -10.02
N PHE A 31 -11.94 7.51 -11.19
CA PHE A 31 -10.49 7.35 -11.31
C PHE A 31 -9.73 8.63 -10.94
N ARG A 32 -10.30 9.81 -11.21
CA ARG A 32 -9.73 11.09 -10.77
C ARG A 32 -9.55 11.14 -9.25
N SER A 33 -10.59 10.80 -8.50
CA SER A 33 -10.51 10.76 -7.03
C SER A 33 -9.45 9.78 -6.52
N VAL A 34 -9.26 8.65 -7.20
CA VAL A 34 -8.17 7.70 -6.87
C VAL A 34 -6.81 8.32 -7.19
N GLY A 35 -6.69 8.99 -8.34
CA GLY A 35 -5.49 9.68 -8.77
C GLY A 35 -5.08 10.79 -7.81
N ASP A 36 -6.02 11.63 -7.38
CA ASP A 36 -5.79 12.71 -6.41
C ASP A 36 -5.29 12.13 -5.08
N ALA A 37 -5.95 11.09 -4.56
CA ALA A 37 -5.54 10.42 -3.32
C ALA A 37 -4.14 9.76 -3.40
N LEU A 38 -3.74 9.27 -4.57
CA LEU A 38 -2.40 8.75 -4.81
C LEU A 38 -1.37 9.87 -4.99
N LYS A 39 -1.76 10.98 -5.62
CA LYS A 39 -0.91 12.16 -5.80
C LYS A 39 -0.55 12.79 -4.46
N ASP A 40 -1.51 12.92 -3.54
CA ASP A 40 -1.26 13.40 -2.17
C ASP A 40 -0.22 12.53 -1.45
N ARG A 41 -0.27 11.21 -1.67
CA ARG A 41 0.70 10.27 -1.08
C ARG A 41 2.05 10.30 -1.78
N PHE A 42 2.07 10.62 -3.07
CA PHE A 42 3.30 10.83 -3.82
C PHE A 42 4.02 12.08 -3.29
N ASP A 43 3.29 13.16 -3.06
CA ASP A 43 3.85 14.41 -2.50
C ASP A 43 4.32 14.24 -1.05
N GLY A 44 3.66 13.36 -0.28
CA GLY A 44 4.05 12.97 1.07
C GLY A 44 4.95 11.73 1.15
N ALA A 45 5.46 11.22 0.02
CA ALA A 45 6.21 9.98 0.02
C ALA A 45 7.49 10.11 0.84
N SER A 46 7.80 9.08 1.64
CA SER A 46 8.95 9.12 2.55
C SER A 46 10.14 8.34 1.99
N ARG A 47 11.34 8.93 2.08
CA ARG A 47 12.58 8.21 1.79
C ARG A 47 12.87 7.21 2.90
N VAL A 48 13.10 5.97 2.51
CA VAL A 48 13.41 4.88 3.45
C VAL A 48 14.76 4.27 3.14
N MET A 49 15.36 3.66 4.15
CA MET A 49 16.54 2.82 4.00
C MET A 49 16.11 1.36 4.03
N MET A 50 16.65 0.55 3.11
CA MET A 50 16.54 -0.89 3.25
C MET A 50 17.47 -1.32 4.38
N PRO A 51 16.99 -2.16 5.33
CA PRO A 51 17.93 -2.84 6.20
C PRO A 51 18.83 -3.71 5.33
N ASN A 52 20.15 -3.61 5.49
CA ASN A 52 21.07 -4.59 4.93
C ASN A 52 20.72 -5.93 5.57
N THR A 53 19.88 -6.73 4.92
CA THR A 53 20.04 -8.16 5.03
C THR A 53 21.32 -8.45 4.28
N GLU A 54 22.45 -8.37 4.99
CA GLU A 54 23.48 -9.36 4.78
C GLU A 54 22.74 -10.69 4.90
N VAL A 55 22.27 -11.21 3.76
CA VAL A 55 22.03 -12.63 3.65
C VAL A 55 23.44 -13.17 3.76
N GLU A 56 23.91 -13.38 4.99
CA GLU A 56 24.94 -14.35 5.26
C GLU A 56 24.42 -15.62 4.61
N VAL A 57 24.86 -15.87 3.38
CA VAL A 57 24.57 -17.10 2.67
C VAL A 57 25.19 -18.14 3.58
N PRO A 58 24.42 -18.96 4.30
CA PRO A 58 25.03 -19.92 5.20
C PRO A 58 25.79 -20.87 4.28
N VAL A 59 27.12 -20.88 4.40
CA VAL A 59 27.99 -21.84 3.75
C VAL A 59 27.37 -23.21 4.05
N GLN A 60 26.83 -23.86 3.02
CA GLN A 60 26.09 -25.10 3.16
C GLN A 60 26.97 -26.14 3.84
N ARG A 61 26.73 -26.36 5.13
CA ARG A 61 27.07 -27.62 5.79
C ARG A 61 25.83 -28.49 5.70
N ASN A 62 26.03 -29.68 5.15
CA ASN A 62 25.00 -30.63 4.76
C ASN A 62 24.26 -31.21 5.97
N ASP A 63 23.35 -30.45 6.57
CA ASP A 63 22.44 -30.95 7.61
C ASP A 63 20.99 -30.89 7.14
N ALA A 64 20.37 -32.06 7.12
CA ALA A 64 19.03 -32.32 6.61
C ALA A 64 17.94 -31.82 7.58
N ALA A 65 17.69 -30.51 7.63
CA ALA A 65 16.43 -29.92 8.13
C ALA A 65 16.37 -28.40 7.87
N ALA A 66 16.45 -27.97 6.61
CA ALA A 66 16.21 -26.56 6.28
C ALA A 66 14.72 -26.23 6.46
N HIS A 67 14.37 -25.71 7.64
CA HIS A 67 13.11 -25.05 7.92
C HIS A 67 12.89 -23.98 6.85
N ARG A 68 12.01 -24.26 5.89
CA ARG A 68 11.59 -23.31 4.87
C ARG A 68 10.86 -22.17 5.56
N VAL A 69 11.57 -21.09 5.85
CA VAL A 69 11.00 -19.85 6.38
C VAL A 69 9.83 -19.46 5.46
N PRO A 70 8.60 -19.31 5.97
CA PRO A 70 7.46 -18.94 5.15
C PRO A 70 7.75 -17.63 4.41
N ARG A 71 7.61 -17.63 3.08
CA ARG A 71 7.86 -16.47 2.20
C ARG A 71 7.10 -15.19 2.60
N ARG A 72 6.11 -15.27 3.49
CA ARG A 72 5.31 -14.14 3.98
C ARG A 72 6.08 -13.19 4.90
N ASP A 73 7.09 -13.66 5.63
CA ASP A 73 7.86 -12.80 6.54
C ASP A 73 8.92 -11.94 5.83
N ARG A 74 9.18 -12.22 4.54
CA ARG A 74 10.11 -11.44 3.71
C ARG A 74 9.63 -10.03 3.38
N TYR A 75 8.36 -9.71 3.58
CA TYR A 75 7.81 -8.36 3.39
C TYR A 75 7.58 -7.63 4.72
N LYS A 76 8.00 -8.24 5.84
CA LYS A 76 8.04 -7.62 7.16
C LYS A 76 9.38 -6.94 7.45
N PHE A 77 10.15 -6.58 6.42
CA PHE A 77 11.25 -5.65 6.61
C PHE A 77 10.65 -4.30 7.03
N GLN A 78 10.87 -3.94 8.28
CA GLN A 78 10.45 -2.67 8.83
C GLN A 78 11.26 -1.58 8.11
N LEU A 79 10.66 -0.98 7.09
CA LEU A 79 11.26 0.13 6.37
C LEU A 79 11.49 1.27 7.35
N ARG A 80 12.75 1.66 7.53
CA ARG A 80 13.09 2.77 8.43
C ARG A 80 13.18 4.06 7.62
N PRO A 81 12.54 5.13 8.08
CA PRO A 81 12.73 6.45 7.50
C PRO A 81 14.22 6.80 7.44
N HIS A 82 14.64 7.43 6.34
CA HIS A 82 16.00 7.97 6.23
C HIS A 82 16.21 9.14 7.22
N ASN A 83 15.16 9.93 7.47
CA ASN A 83 15.15 10.97 8.50
C ASN A 83 14.46 10.43 9.78
N PRO A 84 15.14 10.37 10.95
CA PRO A 84 14.55 9.85 12.19
C PRO A 84 13.37 10.67 12.71
N ASP A 85 13.24 11.94 12.33
CA ASP A 85 12.11 12.80 12.75
C ASP A 85 10.83 12.52 11.95
N HIS A 86 10.92 11.76 10.86
CA HIS A 86 9.77 11.40 10.06
C HIS A 86 9.04 10.19 10.66
N LYS A 87 7.71 10.21 10.55
CA LYS A 87 6.88 9.07 10.94
C LYS A 87 7.24 7.84 10.08
N THR A 88 7.21 6.66 10.70
CA THR A 88 7.37 5.41 9.96
C THR A 88 6.22 5.22 8.97
N PRO A 89 6.50 4.86 7.70
CA PRO A 89 5.45 4.71 6.70
C PRO A 89 4.52 3.54 7.03
N GLY A 90 3.22 3.76 6.86
CA GLY A 90 2.20 2.73 6.97
C GLY A 90 2.02 1.92 5.67
N VAL A 91 1.21 0.86 5.73
CA VAL A 91 0.88 -0.03 4.59
C VAL A 91 0.22 0.66 3.40
N LYS A 92 -0.21 1.90 3.62
CA LYS A 92 -0.95 2.73 2.68
C LYS A 92 -0.04 3.78 2.05
N ASP A 93 1.13 4.06 2.62
CA ASP A 93 1.98 5.17 2.20
C ASP A 93 2.89 4.76 1.05
N LEU A 94 3.26 5.74 0.23
CA LEU A 94 4.28 5.55 -0.81
C LEU A 94 5.65 5.84 -0.22
N VAL A 95 6.64 5.05 -0.64
CA VAL A 95 8.02 5.15 -0.17
C VAL A 95 8.96 5.12 -1.37
N TYR A 96 10.12 5.73 -1.21
CA TYR A 96 11.18 5.71 -2.23
C TYR A 96 12.56 5.51 -1.58
N LEU A 97 13.54 5.08 -2.36
CA LEU A 97 14.90 4.79 -1.90
C LEU A 97 15.89 5.86 -2.38
N GLU A 98 15.75 6.26 -3.63
CA GLU A 98 16.68 7.14 -4.34
C GLU A 98 15.99 8.44 -4.77
N PRO A 99 16.71 9.57 -4.73
CA PRO A 99 16.17 10.85 -5.20
C PRO A 99 15.86 10.80 -6.69
N SER A 100 14.85 11.57 -7.12
CA SER A 100 14.52 11.71 -8.52
C SER A 100 15.65 12.40 -9.30
N PRO A 101 15.90 12.03 -10.56
CA PRO A 101 16.87 12.72 -11.40
C PRO A 101 16.41 14.15 -11.75
N GLY A 102 17.31 14.95 -12.33
CA GLY A 102 16.94 16.22 -12.94
C GLY A 102 16.12 15.98 -14.21
N PHE A 103 14.98 16.67 -14.33
CA PHE A 103 14.07 16.56 -15.49
C PHE A 103 14.03 17.85 -16.33
N CYS A 104 14.98 18.75 -16.10
CA CYS A 104 15.13 20.02 -16.81
C CYS A 104 15.95 19.85 -18.08
#